data_AF-A0AAN4RL40-F1
#
_entry.id   AF-A0AAN4RL40-F1
#
_cell.length_a   1.000
_cell.length_b   1.000
_cell.length_c   1.000
_cell.angle_alpha   90.00
_cell.angle_beta   90.00
_cell.angle_gamma   90.00
#
_symmetry.space_group_name_H-M   'P 1'
#
loop_
_entity.id
_entity.type
_entity.pdbx_description
1 polymer ?
#
loop_
_entity_poly.entity_id
_entity_poly.type
_entity_poly.pdbx_seq_one_letter_code
_entity_poly.pdbx_strand_id
1 'polypeptide(L)'
;MARRRSGFPEYASVAEKKQKARRQLEKYQATHPGAKPVTIQGTKIASSFWGKAWCKHLKYYADYDNRIPRGRAYLKNGFVFDLFIQKGAIHGVVYGSGDKLYDVSIHMAPIEDQRLIEQIGGHIENLEELAQGKFPKSLEKEFLTEENGLFPRINEIQLNCTCPDSAKMCKHISAILYAVGARLDAEPLLLFELRDIDTSALIKKSVEEKMNSLLENANSTKSNRVIDDDSVLDEFDLE
;
A
#
# COMPACT_ATOMS: atom_id res chain seq x y z
N MET A 1 41.77 -8.79 -33.81
CA MET A 1 40.36 -8.87 -34.22
C MET A 1 39.59 -9.78 -33.26
N ALA A 2 38.96 -9.22 -32.23
CA ALA A 2 38.16 -10.00 -31.28
C ALA A 2 36.83 -10.38 -31.93
N ARG A 3 36.63 -11.68 -32.21
CA ARG A 3 35.35 -12.23 -32.67
C ARG A 3 34.31 -11.98 -31.58
N ARG A 4 33.46 -10.96 -31.75
CA ARG A 4 32.22 -10.82 -30.97
C ARG A 4 31.38 -12.06 -31.28
N ARG A 5 31.36 -13.03 -30.37
CA ARG A 5 30.36 -14.11 -30.39
C ARG A 5 29.01 -13.44 -30.17
N SER A 6 28.29 -13.18 -31.26
CA SER A 6 26.87 -12.86 -31.26
C SER A 6 26.09 -14.13 -30.89
N GLY A 7 26.27 -14.60 -29.65
CA GLY A 7 25.40 -15.60 -29.05
C GLY A 7 24.24 -14.88 -28.40
N PHE A 8 23.02 -15.18 -28.81
CA PHE A 8 21.87 -14.85 -27.98
C PHE A 8 22.08 -15.50 -26.61
N PRO A 9 21.87 -14.78 -25.49
CA PRO A 9 22.09 -15.34 -24.17
C PRO A 9 21.24 -16.60 -23.99
N GLU A 10 21.85 -17.63 -23.41
CA GLU A 10 21.22 -18.92 -23.17
C GLU A 10 19.93 -18.73 -22.33
N TYR A 11 18.85 -19.39 -22.73
CA TYR A 11 17.57 -19.23 -22.07
C TYR A 11 17.61 -19.86 -20.67
N ALA A 12 17.71 -19.03 -19.63
CA ALA A 12 17.57 -19.50 -18.26
C ALA A 12 16.10 -19.79 -17.91
N SER A 13 15.85 -20.97 -17.37
CA SER A 13 14.57 -21.39 -16.81
C SER A 13 14.14 -20.50 -15.64
N VAL A 14 12.85 -20.56 -15.29
CA VAL A 14 12.31 -19.81 -14.14
C VAL A 14 12.95 -20.28 -12.82
N ALA A 15 13.21 -21.58 -12.68
CA ALA A 15 13.84 -22.15 -11.49
C ALA A 15 15.27 -21.61 -11.29
N GLU A 16 16.06 -21.58 -12.36
CA GLU A 16 17.43 -21.03 -12.33
C GLU A 16 17.43 -19.54 -11.98
N LYS A 17 16.50 -18.76 -12.58
CA LYS A 17 16.33 -17.34 -12.27
C LYS A 17 16.04 -17.11 -10.79
N LYS A 18 15.12 -17.89 -10.20
CA LYS A 18 14.77 -17.81 -8.77
C LYS A 18 15.92 -18.21 -7.87
N GLN A 19 16.65 -19.27 -8.22
CA GLN A 19 17.82 -19.70 -7.46
C GLN A 19 18.93 -18.63 -7.48
N LYS A 20 19.18 -18.03 -8.66
CA LYS A 20 20.12 -16.92 -8.81
C LYS A 20 19.68 -15.71 -7.98
N ALA A 21 18.40 -15.34 -8.04
CA ALA A 21 17.82 -14.26 -7.25
C ALA A 21 18.08 -14.47 -5.76
N ARG A 22 17.78 -15.67 -5.24
CA ARG A 22 17.96 -16.02 -3.83
C ARG A 22 19.41 -15.87 -3.37
N ARG A 23 20.37 -16.41 -4.14
CA ARG A 23 21.81 -16.28 -3.84
C ARG A 23 22.27 -14.83 -3.82
N GLN A 24 21.77 -14.01 -4.74
CA GLN A 24 22.15 -12.60 -4.82
C GLN A 24 21.46 -11.78 -3.73
N LEU A 25 20.24 -12.14 -3.34
CA LEU A 25 19.53 -11.53 -2.22
C LEU A 25 20.26 -11.80 -0.91
N GLU A 26 20.70 -13.04 -0.66
CA GLU A 26 21.50 -13.39 0.52
C GLU A 26 22.76 -12.52 0.62
N LYS A 27 23.47 -12.31 -0.49
CA LYS A 27 24.63 -11.41 -0.55
C LYS A 27 24.27 -9.95 -0.29
N TYR A 28 23.15 -9.49 -0.84
CA TYR A 28 22.67 -8.12 -0.64
C TYR A 28 22.28 -7.88 0.83
N GLN A 29 21.58 -8.81 1.46
CA GLN A 29 21.18 -8.72 2.86
C GLN A 29 22.37 -8.80 3.82
N ALA A 30 23.45 -9.50 3.46
CA ALA A 30 24.68 -9.51 4.25
C ALA A 30 25.31 -8.11 4.38
N THR A 31 25.13 -7.23 3.38
CA THR A 31 25.59 -5.83 3.43
C THR A 31 24.48 -4.84 3.81
N HIS A 32 23.22 -5.25 3.70
CA HIS A 32 22.03 -4.44 4.00
C HIS A 32 21.08 -5.22 4.93
N PRO A 33 21.41 -5.38 6.22
CA PRO A 33 20.61 -6.20 7.15
C PRO A 33 19.17 -5.69 7.36
N GLY A 34 18.91 -4.40 7.08
CA GLY A 34 17.57 -3.80 7.17
C GLY A 34 16.70 -3.96 5.92
N ALA A 35 17.21 -4.63 4.87
CA ALA A 35 16.48 -4.77 3.61
C ALA A 35 15.18 -5.56 3.79
N LYS A 36 14.10 -5.05 3.18
CA LYS A 36 12.76 -5.63 3.23
C LYS A 36 12.37 -6.19 1.86
N PRO A 37 12.92 -7.34 1.43
CA PRO A 37 12.61 -7.93 0.13
C PRO A 37 11.12 -8.28 0.02
N VAL A 38 10.62 -8.32 -1.22
CA VAL A 38 9.24 -8.74 -1.48
C VAL A 38 9.24 -10.03 -2.29
N THR A 39 8.75 -11.09 -1.66
CA THR A 39 8.64 -12.41 -2.26
C THR A 39 7.19 -12.83 -2.41
N ILE A 40 6.81 -13.25 -3.61
CA ILE A 40 5.46 -13.74 -3.88
C ILE A 40 5.41 -15.26 -3.72
N GLN A 41 4.54 -15.73 -2.84
CA GLN A 41 4.20 -17.14 -2.73
C GLN A 41 3.02 -17.46 -3.66
N GLY A 42 3.17 -18.49 -4.50
CA GLY A 42 2.11 -18.91 -5.43
C GLY A 42 1.95 -18.04 -6.69
N THR A 43 0.74 -18.02 -7.24
CA THR A 43 0.46 -17.43 -8.57
C THR A 43 -0.08 -16.01 -8.52
N LYS A 44 -0.68 -15.60 -7.39
CA LYS A 44 -1.31 -14.28 -7.21
C LYS A 44 -0.30 -13.30 -6.60
N ILE A 45 -0.26 -12.08 -7.11
CA ILE A 45 0.60 -11.01 -6.55
C ILE A 45 -0.04 -10.41 -5.30
N ALA A 46 -1.36 -10.21 -5.35
CA ALA A 46 -2.16 -9.69 -4.26
C ALA A 46 -3.44 -10.50 -4.12
N SER A 47 -3.93 -10.57 -2.89
CA SER A 47 -5.01 -11.40 -2.40
C SER A 47 -6.03 -10.59 -1.59
N SER A 48 -5.59 -9.57 -0.85
CA SER A 48 -6.46 -8.62 -0.15
C SER A 48 -7.17 -7.71 -1.15
N PHE A 49 -8.15 -6.96 -0.65
CA PHE A 49 -8.79 -5.91 -1.43
C PHE A 49 -7.78 -4.84 -1.86
N TRP A 50 -6.98 -4.32 -0.93
CA TRP A 50 -6.03 -3.22 -1.16
C TRP A 50 -5.01 -3.54 -2.23
N GLY A 51 -4.32 -4.68 -2.10
CA GLY A 51 -3.32 -5.07 -3.07
C GLY A 51 -3.91 -5.31 -4.45
N LYS A 52 -5.12 -5.87 -4.54
CA LYS A 52 -5.83 -6.05 -5.82
C LYS A 52 -6.25 -4.72 -6.44
N ALA A 53 -6.82 -3.82 -5.64
CA ALA A 53 -7.27 -2.51 -6.09
C ALA A 53 -6.07 -1.69 -6.59
N TRP A 54 -4.96 -1.68 -5.85
CA TRP A 54 -3.70 -1.07 -6.29
C TRP A 54 -3.22 -1.68 -7.61
N CYS A 55 -3.10 -3.01 -7.69
CA CYS A 55 -2.66 -3.69 -8.91
C CYS A 55 -3.58 -3.45 -10.13
N LYS A 56 -4.88 -3.21 -9.88
CA LYS A 56 -5.85 -2.81 -10.91
C LYS A 56 -5.61 -1.37 -11.33
N HIS A 57 -5.41 -0.45 -10.38
CA HIS A 57 -5.10 0.96 -10.64
C HIS A 57 -3.86 1.13 -11.52
N LEU A 58 -2.83 0.32 -11.28
CA LEU A 58 -1.61 0.32 -12.09
C LEU A 58 -1.84 0.08 -13.59
N LYS A 59 -2.96 -0.55 -13.96
CA LYS A 59 -3.30 -0.78 -15.37
C LYS A 59 -3.76 0.49 -16.09
N TYR A 60 -4.11 1.56 -15.38
CA TYR A 60 -4.48 2.83 -16.01
C TYR A 60 -3.26 3.67 -16.40
N TYR A 61 -2.09 3.40 -15.82
CA TYR A 61 -0.80 3.96 -16.24
C TYR A 61 -0.18 3.19 -17.42
N ALA A 62 -0.93 2.23 -17.98
CA ALA A 62 -0.41 1.16 -18.80
C ALA A 62 -0.44 1.43 -20.30
N ASP A 63 -0.15 2.64 -20.75
CA ASP A 63 0.20 2.91 -22.16
C ASP A 63 1.45 2.09 -22.63
N TYR A 64 1.92 1.15 -21.81
CA TYR A 64 3.11 0.32 -21.93
C TYR A 64 2.77 -1.19 -21.81
N ASP A 65 1.90 -1.71 -22.68
CA ASP A 65 1.41 -3.10 -22.69
C ASP A 65 2.52 -4.18 -22.56
N ASN A 66 3.73 -3.90 -23.08
CA ASN A 66 4.85 -4.85 -23.07
C ASN A 66 5.76 -4.77 -21.82
N ARG A 67 5.51 -3.84 -20.89
CA ARG A 67 6.38 -3.58 -19.72
C ARG A 67 5.82 -4.18 -18.44
N ILE A 68 4.51 -4.12 -18.28
CA ILE A 68 3.78 -4.65 -17.13
C ILE A 68 3.99 -6.16 -16.92
N PRO A 69 3.84 -7.03 -17.93
CA PRO A 69 4.06 -8.47 -17.74
C PRO A 69 5.49 -8.80 -17.28
N ARG A 70 6.47 -8.02 -17.76
CA ARG A 70 7.88 -8.19 -17.37
C ARG A 70 8.13 -7.76 -15.92
N GLY A 71 7.55 -6.64 -15.48
CA GLY A 71 7.62 -6.24 -14.07
C GLY A 71 7.02 -7.28 -13.12
N ARG A 72 5.85 -7.84 -13.49
CA ARG A 72 5.22 -8.94 -12.74
C ARG A 72 6.13 -10.17 -12.65
N ALA A 73 6.80 -10.52 -13.75
CA ALA A 73 7.74 -11.64 -13.77
C ALA A 73 8.96 -11.37 -12.87
N TYR A 74 9.48 -10.15 -12.84
CA TYR A 74 10.59 -9.76 -11.97
C TYR A 74 10.25 -9.95 -10.50
N LEU A 75 9.11 -9.42 -10.08
CA LEU A 75 8.61 -9.61 -8.71
C LEU A 75 8.42 -11.09 -8.36
N LYS A 76 7.77 -11.86 -9.23
CA LYS A 76 7.54 -13.31 -9.02
C LYS A 76 8.82 -14.14 -8.98
N ASN A 77 9.89 -13.66 -9.61
CA ASN A 77 11.19 -14.33 -9.61
C ASN A 77 12.06 -13.93 -8.41
N GLY A 78 11.58 -13.05 -7.53
CA GLY A 78 12.30 -12.62 -6.33
C GLY A 78 13.39 -11.59 -6.62
N PHE A 79 13.23 -10.78 -7.68
CA PHE A 79 14.21 -9.76 -8.04
C PHE A 79 14.02 -8.42 -7.32
N VAL A 80 13.02 -8.27 -6.46
CA VAL A 80 12.85 -7.08 -5.62
C VAL A 80 13.54 -7.34 -4.28
N PHE A 81 14.73 -6.76 -4.13
CA PHE A 81 15.61 -7.02 -3.00
C PHE A 81 15.32 -6.12 -1.81
N ASP A 82 14.78 -4.94 -2.07
CA ASP A 82 14.37 -4.02 -1.04
C ASP A 82 13.13 -3.23 -1.46
N LEU A 83 12.28 -2.93 -0.49
CA LEU A 83 11.12 -2.07 -0.65
C LEU A 83 10.87 -1.32 0.66
N PHE A 84 11.09 -0.02 0.59
CA PHE A 84 10.80 0.93 1.64
C PHE A 84 9.71 1.88 1.18
N ILE A 85 8.65 1.98 1.95
CA ILE A 85 7.53 2.89 1.73
C ILE A 85 7.53 3.85 2.91
N GLN A 86 7.47 5.14 2.61
CA GLN A 86 7.40 6.21 3.58
C GLN A 86 6.46 7.30 3.04
N LYS A 87 6.19 8.30 3.88
CA LYS A 87 5.42 9.49 3.49
C LYS A 87 5.83 10.07 2.14
N GLY A 88 4.91 10.04 1.18
CA GLY A 88 5.10 10.60 -0.17
C GLY A 88 6.14 9.91 -1.06
N ALA A 89 6.79 8.83 -0.61
CA ALA A 89 7.88 8.21 -1.36
C ALA A 89 7.97 6.70 -1.20
N ILE A 90 8.35 6.03 -2.29
CA ILE A 90 8.73 4.62 -2.32
C ILE A 90 10.15 4.54 -2.85
N HIS A 91 10.99 3.82 -2.11
CA HIS A 91 12.31 3.43 -2.55
C HIS A 91 12.36 1.91 -2.69
N GLY A 92 13.02 1.42 -3.72
CA GLY A 92 13.20 -0.02 -3.91
C GLY A 92 14.41 -0.37 -4.73
N VAL A 93 14.94 -1.56 -4.46
CA VAL A 93 16.12 -2.09 -5.15
C VAL A 93 15.72 -3.31 -5.94
N VAL A 94 15.99 -3.28 -7.25
CA VAL A 94 15.64 -4.37 -8.17
C VAL A 94 16.90 -4.97 -8.78
N TYR A 95 17.05 -6.27 -8.64
CA TYR A 95 18.07 -7.05 -9.32
C TYR A 95 17.73 -7.22 -10.80
N GLY A 96 18.67 -6.87 -11.66
CA GLY A 96 18.48 -6.88 -13.11
C GLY A 96 19.55 -7.64 -13.87
N SER A 97 19.56 -7.41 -15.19
CA SER A 97 20.47 -8.08 -16.11
C SER A 97 21.93 -7.71 -15.82
N GLY A 98 22.83 -8.69 -15.94
CA GLY A 98 24.28 -8.49 -15.75
C GLY A 98 24.72 -8.36 -14.29
N ASP A 99 23.97 -8.95 -13.35
CA ASP A 99 24.25 -8.90 -11.91
C ASP A 99 24.26 -7.48 -11.32
N LYS A 100 23.56 -6.54 -11.98
CA LYS A 100 23.41 -5.16 -11.54
C LYS A 100 22.16 -4.97 -10.69
N LEU A 101 22.28 -4.12 -9.69
CA LEU A 101 21.16 -3.59 -8.91
C LEU A 101 20.73 -2.25 -9.49
N TYR A 102 19.43 -2.00 -9.50
CA TYR A 102 18.85 -0.74 -9.96
C TYR A 102 17.98 -0.17 -8.85
N ASP A 103 18.30 1.06 -8.46
CA ASP A 103 17.49 1.86 -7.55
C ASP A 103 16.27 2.41 -8.30
N VAL A 104 15.14 2.31 -7.63
CA VAL A 104 13.85 2.84 -8.07
C VAL A 104 13.39 3.81 -6.99
N SER A 105 13.08 5.03 -7.40
CA SER A 105 12.51 6.06 -6.52
C SER A 105 11.22 6.56 -7.14
N ILE A 106 10.13 6.47 -6.38
CA ILE A 106 8.81 6.88 -6.80
C ILE A 106 8.32 7.90 -5.79
N HIS A 107 7.91 9.07 -6.27
CA HIS A 107 7.30 10.10 -5.44
C HIS A 107 5.82 10.20 -5.75
N MET A 108 5.00 10.35 -4.72
CA MET A 108 3.57 10.59 -4.83
C MET A 108 3.24 11.91 -4.16
N ALA A 109 2.46 12.74 -4.85
CA ALA A 109 1.93 13.96 -4.27
C ALA A 109 1.05 13.63 -3.05
N PRO A 110 0.97 14.52 -2.04
CA PRO A 110 -0.02 14.39 -0.98
C PRO A 110 -1.44 14.60 -1.55
N ILE A 111 -2.45 14.20 -0.77
CA ILE A 111 -3.83 14.64 -1.03
C ILE A 111 -4.00 16.04 -0.44
N GLU A 112 -4.27 17.02 -1.30
CA GLU A 112 -4.46 18.42 -0.87
C GLU A 112 -5.92 18.69 -0.47
N ASP A 113 -6.87 17.88 -0.93
CA ASP A 113 -8.28 18.05 -0.62
C ASP A 113 -8.60 17.60 0.81
N GLN A 114 -8.64 18.56 1.73
CA GLN A 114 -8.96 18.33 3.13
C GLN A 114 -10.35 17.70 3.32
N ARG A 115 -11.32 17.98 2.43
CA ARG A 115 -12.66 17.40 2.51
C ARG A 115 -12.60 15.90 2.24
N LEU A 116 -11.80 15.49 1.28
CA LEU A 116 -11.56 14.08 1.00
C LEU A 116 -10.92 13.37 2.20
N ILE A 117 -9.94 14.00 2.85
CA ILE A 117 -9.31 13.46 4.07
C ILE A 117 -10.33 13.31 5.20
N GLU A 118 -11.18 14.31 5.40
CA GLU A 118 -12.25 14.27 6.41
C GLU A 118 -13.30 13.21 6.10
N GLN A 119 -13.69 13.06 4.83
CA GLN A 119 -14.60 12.02 4.36
C GLN A 119 -13.99 10.62 4.57
N ILE A 120 -12.71 10.43 4.24
CA ILE A 120 -11.98 9.19 4.54
C ILE A 120 -12.07 8.91 6.04
N GLY A 121 -11.76 9.89 6.88
CA GLY A 121 -11.82 9.76 8.34
C GLY A 121 -13.19 9.39 8.86
N GLY A 122 -14.25 10.05 8.38
CA GLY A 122 -15.63 9.82 8.81
C GLY A 122 -16.22 8.48 8.37
N HIS A 123 -15.78 7.94 7.23
CA HIS A 123 -16.26 6.64 6.74
C HIS A 123 -15.46 5.44 7.26
N ILE A 124 -14.28 5.67 7.83
CA ILE A 124 -13.53 4.63 8.55
C ILE A 124 -14.17 4.49 9.95
N GLU A 125 -15.40 4.00 10.00
CA GLU A 125 -16.12 3.66 11.24
C GLU A 125 -15.48 2.45 11.95
N ASN A 126 -14.73 1.64 11.19
CA ASN A 126 -14.04 0.45 11.66
C ASN A 126 -12.64 0.31 11.05
N LEU A 127 -11.68 1.03 11.62
CA LEU A 127 -10.27 0.91 11.27
C LEU A 127 -9.73 -0.52 11.46
N GLU A 128 -10.31 -1.32 12.36
CA GLU A 128 -9.89 -2.71 12.54
C GLU A 128 -10.12 -3.52 11.27
N GLU A 129 -11.24 -3.33 10.58
CA GLU A 129 -11.50 -3.94 9.27
C GLU A 129 -10.49 -3.46 8.23
N LEU A 130 -10.20 -2.15 8.23
CA LEU A 130 -9.21 -1.53 7.36
C LEU A 130 -7.83 -2.18 7.52
N ALA A 131 -7.39 -2.33 8.76
CA ALA A 131 -6.12 -2.94 9.16
C ALA A 131 -6.08 -4.44 8.84
N GLN A 132 -7.22 -5.14 8.95
CA GLN A 132 -7.39 -6.53 8.49
C GLN A 132 -7.44 -6.66 6.95
N GLY A 133 -7.25 -5.57 6.21
CA GLY A 133 -7.24 -5.55 4.75
C GLY A 133 -8.62 -5.66 4.10
N LYS A 134 -9.69 -5.47 4.88
CA LYS A 134 -11.07 -5.38 4.42
C LYS A 134 -11.42 -3.91 4.18
N PHE A 135 -11.89 -3.59 2.98
CA PHE A 135 -12.42 -2.27 2.68
C PHE A 135 -13.89 -2.40 2.35
N PRO A 136 -14.79 -1.61 2.96
CA PRO A 136 -16.19 -1.65 2.60
C PRO A 136 -16.36 -1.30 1.12
N LYS A 137 -17.12 -2.11 0.39
CA LYS A 137 -17.34 -1.90 -1.06
C LYS A 137 -18.02 -0.56 -1.38
N SER A 138 -18.77 -0.02 -0.43
CA SER A 138 -19.37 1.32 -0.53
C SER A 138 -18.30 2.39 -0.73
N LEU A 139 -17.17 2.26 -0.04
CA LEU A 139 -16.07 3.23 -0.05
C LEU A 139 -15.18 3.08 -1.29
N GLU A 140 -15.19 1.93 -1.97
CA GLU A 140 -14.36 1.70 -3.18
C GLU A 140 -14.64 2.75 -4.27
N LYS A 141 -15.93 3.02 -4.53
CA LYS A 141 -16.34 3.95 -5.59
C LYS A 141 -16.11 5.41 -5.25
N GLU A 142 -15.90 5.72 -3.98
CA GLU A 142 -15.72 7.09 -3.51
C GLU A 142 -14.24 7.42 -3.40
N PHE A 143 -13.44 6.53 -2.81
CA PHE A 143 -12.05 6.82 -2.48
C PHE A 143 -11.03 6.22 -3.43
N LEU A 144 -11.38 5.28 -4.31
CA LEU A 144 -10.43 4.68 -5.26
C LEU A 144 -10.69 5.13 -6.70
N THR A 145 -11.21 6.35 -6.85
CA THR A 145 -11.49 6.97 -8.16
C THR A 145 -10.23 7.56 -8.80
N GLU A 146 -10.29 7.75 -10.12
CA GLU A 146 -9.21 8.35 -10.89
C GLU A 146 -9.13 9.87 -10.74
N GLU A 147 -10.21 10.54 -10.34
CA GLU A 147 -10.25 12.01 -10.34
C GLU A 147 -9.87 12.63 -9.00
N ASN A 148 -10.34 12.06 -7.88
CA ASN A 148 -10.10 12.61 -6.54
C ASN A 148 -10.11 11.49 -5.49
N GLY A 149 -9.12 10.60 -5.56
CA GLY A 149 -9.03 9.41 -4.73
C GLY A 149 -7.70 9.25 -3.99
N LEU A 150 -7.64 8.18 -3.22
CA LEU A 150 -6.47 7.72 -2.48
C LEU A 150 -5.37 7.21 -3.43
N PHE A 151 -5.73 6.73 -4.61
CA PHE A 151 -4.74 6.37 -5.60
C PHE A 151 -4.26 7.59 -6.38
N PRO A 152 -2.95 7.73 -6.63
CA PRO A 152 -2.45 8.90 -7.33
C PRO A 152 -2.96 8.95 -8.77
N ARG A 153 -2.92 10.14 -9.36
CA ARG A 153 -3.06 10.34 -10.81
C ARG A 153 -1.71 10.25 -11.52
N ILE A 154 -1.71 10.17 -12.84
CA ILE A 154 -0.48 10.15 -13.67
C ILE A 154 0.41 11.37 -13.41
N ASN A 155 -0.19 12.54 -13.18
CA ASN A 155 0.54 13.78 -12.87
C ASN A 155 0.93 13.91 -11.39
N GLU A 156 0.39 13.06 -10.51
CA GLU A 156 0.70 13.03 -9.07
C GLU A 156 1.78 12.00 -8.73
N ILE A 157 2.26 11.23 -9.70
CA ILE A 157 3.28 10.21 -9.52
C ILE A 157 4.50 10.50 -10.38
N GLN A 158 5.66 10.57 -9.75
CA GLN A 158 6.95 10.72 -10.42
C GLN A 158 7.72 9.41 -10.31
N LEU A 159 8.19 8.90 -11.45
CA LEU A 159 8.80 7.58 -11.55
C LEU A 159 10.26 7.72 -12.00
N ASN A 160 11.21 7.29 -11.16
CA ASN A 160 12.63 7.33 -11.45
C ASN A 160 13.27 5.95 -11.28
N CYS A 161 14.18 5.59 -12.18
CA CYS A 161 14.97 4.37 -12.09
C CYS A 161 16.37 4.57 -12.68
N THR A 162 17.40 4.03 -12.05
CA THR A 162 18.80 4.14 -12.51
C THR A 162 19.13 3.23 -13.70
N CYS A 163 18.13 2.54 -14.27
CA CYS A 163 18.35 1.65 -15.39
C CYS A 163 18.48 2.41 -16.72
N PRO A 164 19.22 1.86 -17.71
CA PRO A 164 19.45 2.51 -19.00
C PRO A 164 18.21 2.50 -19.93
N ASP A 165 17.04 2.11 -19.44
CA ASP A 165 15.79 2.10 -20.20
C ASP A 165 15.20 3.51 -20.20
N SER A 166 15.05 4.12 -21.37
CA SER A 166 14.50 5.48 -21.51
C SER A 166 12.98 5.56 -21.33
N ALA A 167 12.31 4.43 -21.10
CA ALA A 167 10.88 4.39 -20.83
C ALA A 167 10.56 5.03 -19.48
N LYS A 168 9.55 5.91 -19.45
CA LYS A 168 9.01 6.48 -18.19
C LYS A 168 8.64 5.40 -17.18
N MET A 169 8.09 4.27 -17.66
CA MET A 169 7.82 3.09 -16.85
C MET A 169 8.62 1.88 -17.37
N CYS A 170 9.80 1.68 -16.80
CA CYS A 170 10.60 0.49 -17.06
C CYS A 170 10.07 -0.73 -16.30
N LYS A 171 10.58 -1.92 -16.62
CA LYS A 171 10.19 -3.18 -15.94
C LYS A 171 10.51 -3.16 -14.43
N HIS A 172 11.53 -2.41 -13.99
CA HIS A 172 11.90 -2.31 -12.57
C HIS A 172 10.90 -1.46 -11.80
N ILE A 173 10.48 -0.31 -12.35
CA ILE A 173 9.41 0.51 -11.79
C ILE A 173 8.13 -0.30 -11.68
N SER A 174 7.73 -1.01 -12.75
CA SER A 174 6.56 -1.90 -12.69
C SER A 174 6.71 -2.98 -11.62
N ALA A 175 7.90 -3.56 -11.44
CA ALA A 175 8.14 -4.56 -10.40
C ALA A 175 7.94 -3.98 -8.99
N ILE A 176 8.46 -2.77 -8.72
CA ILE A 176 8.27 -2.07 -7.44
C ILE A 176 6.81 -1.70 -7.21
N LEU A 177 6.11 -1.16 -8.22
CA LEU A 177 4.69 -0.84 -8.09
C LEU A 177 3.85 -2.10 -7.78
N TYR A 178 4.14 -3.25 -8.39
CA TYR A 178 3.48 -4.49 -8.00
C TYR A 178 3.91 -5.00 -6.61
N ALA A 179 5.16 -4.75 -6.21
CA ALA A 179 5.66 -5.11 -4.88
C ALA A 179 4.94 -4.31 -3.79
N VAL A 180 4.63 -3.03 -4.05
CA VAL A 180 3.77 -2.20 -3.20
C VAL A 180 2.40 -2.85 -3.04
N GLY A 181 1.76 -3.27 -4.13
CA GLY A 181 0.48 -3.98 -4.06
C GLY A 181 0.55 -5.25 -3.20
N ALA A 182 1.65 -6.01 -3.28
CA ALA A 182 1.86 -7.17 -2.41
C ALA A 182 2.15 -6.79 -0.94
N ARG A 183 2.77 -5.63 -0.69
CA ARG A 183 3.00 -5.11 0.68
C ARG A 183 1.70 -4.61 1.32
N LEU A 184 0.83 -3.96 0.54
CA LEU A 184 -0.48 -3.48 0.99
C LEU A 184 -1.43 -4.61 1.41
N ASP A 185 -1.19 -5.85 0.97
CA ASP A 185 -1.90 -7.01 1.49
C ASP A 185 -1.64 -7.26 2.98
N ALA A 186 -0.43 -6.94 3.46
CA ALA A 186 -0.01 -7.12 4.85
C ALA A 186 -0.12 -5.81 5.65
N GLU A 187 0.14 -4.68 5.01
CA GLU A 187 0.25 -3.36 5.65
C GLU A 187 -0.58 -2.32 4.86
N PRO A 188 -1.93 -2.37 4.93
CA PRO A 188 -2.80 -1.50 4.13
C PRO A 188 -2.69 -0.02 4.50
N LEU A 189 -2.31 0.28 5.75
CA LEU A 189 -2.15 1.66 6.23
C LEU A 189 -1.02 2.43 5.52
N LEU A 190 -0.05 1.72 4.92
CA LEU A 190 1.04 2.35 4.16
C LEU A 190 0.54 3.18 2.98
N LEU A 191 -0.64 2.87 2.43
CA LEU A 191 -1.21 3.68 1.34
C LEU A 191 -1.61 5.08 1.81
N PHE A 192 -2.13 5.20 3.03
CA PHE A 192 -2.47 6.48 3.63
C PHE A 192 -1.20 7.28 3.94
N GLU A 193 -0.21 6.63 4.55
CA GLU A 193 1.10 7.26 4.79
C GLU A 193 1.71 7.77 3.49
N LEU A 194 1.70 6.95 2.44
CA LEU A 194 2.22 7.30 1.12
C LEU A 194 1.51 8.50 0.49
N ARG A 195 0.24 8.74 0.85
CA ARG A 195 -0.56 9.90 0.42
C ARG A 195 -0.55 11.06 1.42
N ASP A 196 0.37 11.00 2.37
CA ASP A 196 0.54 11.99 3.44
C ASP A 196 -0.69 12.17 4.33
N ILE A 197 -1.37 11.06 4.61
CA ILE A 197 -2.46 11.03 5.58
C ILE A 197 -1.92 10.43 6.88
N ASP A 198 -1.95 11.23 7.94
CA ASP A 198 -1.64 10.75 9.29
C ASP A 198 -2.77 9.85 9.79
N THR A 199 -2.58 8.55 9.61
CA THR A 199 -3.50 7.53 10.11
C THR A 199 -3.66 7.60 11.62
N SER A 200 -2.63 8.00 12.38
CA SER A 200 -2.74 8.12 13.85
C SER A 200 -3.72 9.22 14.24
N ALA A 201 -3.72 10.34 13.50
CA ALA A 201 -4.68 11.41 13.70
C ALA A 201 -6.10 10.97 13.32
N LEU A 202 -6.27 10.25 12.20
CA LEU A 202 -7.57 9.69 11.82
C LEU A 202 -8.13 8.73 12.87
N ILE A 203 -7.26 7.88 13.44
CA ILE A 203 -7.64 6.92 14.48
C ILE A 203 -8.12 7.62 15.73
N LYS A 204 -7.37 8.61 16.22
CA LYS A 204 -7.75 9.37 17.41
C LYS A 204 -9.11 10.03 17.24
N LYS A 205 -9.33 10.70 16.10
CA LYS A 205 -10.59 11.37 15.79
C LYS A 205 -11.77 10.38 15.74
N SER A 206 -11.61 9.24 15.06
CA SER A 206 -12.65 8.20 14.97
C SER A 206 -13.00 7.61 16.34
N VAL A 207 -12.00 7.37 17.20
CA VAL A 207 -12.23 6.88 18.57
C VAL A 207 -12.95 7.91 19.43
N GLU A 208 -12.55 9.19 19.35
CA GLU A 208 -13.19 10.29 20.07
C GLU A 208 -14.66 10.46 19.65
N GLU A 209 -14.95 10.47 18.34
CA GLU A 209 -16.32 10.56 17.81
C GLU A 209 -17.19 9.36 18.26
N LYS A 210 -16.62 8.15 18.25
CA LYS A 210 -17.32 6.95 18.71
C LYS A 210 -17.56 6.98 20.21
N MET A 211 -16.60 7.46 21.01
CA MET A 211 -16.78 7.62 22.44
C MET A 211 -17.86 8.66 22.75
N ASN A 212 -17.85 9.80 22.04
CA ASN A 212 -18.85 10.85 22.19
C ASN A 212 -20.26 10.34 21.83
N SER A 213 -20.42 9.62 20.71
CA SER A 213 -21.72 9.04 20.35
C SER A 213 -22.22 7.99 21.35
N LEU A 214 -21.34 7.19 21.94
CA LEU A 214 -21.72 6.24 23.00
C LEU A 214 -22.16 6.96 24.28
N LEU A 215 -21.47 8.06 24.66
CA LEU A 215 -21.84 8.89 25.81
C LEU A 215 -23.17 9.61 25.59
N GLU A 216 -23.41 10.15 24.39
CA GLU A 216 -24.70 10.76 24.01
C GLU A 216 -25.84 9.74 24.07
N ASN A 217 -25.64 8.55 23.52
CA ASN A 217 -26.64 7.47 23.58
C ASN A 217 -26.91 7.00 25.02
N ALA A 218 -25.89 6.94 25.87
CA ALA A 218 -26.06 6.60 27.28
C ALA A 218 -26.89 7.65 28.02
N ASN A 219 -26.67 8.94 27.72
CA ASN A 219 -27.41 10.05 28.32
C ASN A 219 -28.83 10.23 27.74
N SER A 220 -29.06 9.85 26.48
CA SER A 220 -30.38 9.94 25.84
C SER A 220 -31.27 8.75 26.19
N THR A 221 -30.70 7.62 26.60
CA THR A 221 -31.45 6.43 27.02
C THR A 221 -31.86 6.58 28.49
N LYS A 222 -32.90 7.38 28.77
CA LYS A 222 -33.60 7.30 30.06
C LYS A 222 -34.20 5.91 30.20
N SER A 223 -33.47 5.01 30.84
CA SER A 223 -34.00 3.73 31.27
C SER A 223 -35.05 4.00 32.34
N ASN A 224 -36.27 3.48 32.18
CA ASN A 224 -37.34 3.51 33.19
C ASN A 224 -36.95 2.84 34.54
N ARG A 225 -35.72 2.31 34.66
CA ARG A 225 -35.16 1.71 35.87
C ARG A 225 -34.15 2.61 36.59
N VAL A 226 -33.92 3.84 36.10
CA VAL A 226 -33.04 4.81 36.75
C VAL A 226 -33.94 5.85 37.43
N ILE A 227 -33.87 5.86 38.76
CA ILE A 227 -34.51 6.88 39.61
C ILE A 227 -33.66 8.15 39.46
N ASP A 228 -34.30 9.27 39.13
CA ASP A 228 -33.62 10.58 39.04
C ASP A 228 -33.16 10.97 40.45
N ASP A 229 -31.97 11.55 40.61
CA ASP A 229 -31.38 11.83 41.94
C ASP A 229 -32.28 12.76 42.78
N ASP A 230 -33.06 13.61 42.12
CA ASP A 230 -34.07 14.50 42.73
C ASP A 230 -35.33 13.76 43.25
N SER A 231 -35.55 12.50 42.85
CA SER A 231 -36.71 11.69 43.27
C SER A 231 -36.40 10.72 44.42
N VAL A 232 -35.14 10.64 44.86
CA VAL A 232 -34.76 9.81 46.01
C VAL A 232 -35.24 10.43 47.33
N LEU A 233 -35.43 11.76 47.39
CA LEU A 233 -35.83 12.46 48.60
C LEU A 233 -37.34 12.40 48.90
N ASP A 234 -38.19 12.13 47.92
CA ASP A 234 -39.65 12.02 48.10
C ASP A 234 -40.10 10.61 48.55
N GLU A 235 -39.24 9.58 48.44
CA GLU A 235 -39.59 8.19 48.79
C GLU A 235 -39.27 7.87 50.26
N PHE A 236 -38.42 8.67 50.91
CA PHE A 236 -38.11 8.54 52.33
C PHE A 236 -38.71 9.71 53.09
N ASP A 237 -40.01 9.63 53.41
CA ASP A 237 -40.69 10.49 54.40
C ASP A 237 -39.89 10.48 55.73
N LEU A 238 -38.91 11.37 55.84
CA LEU A 238 -38.18 11.65 57.07
C LEU A 238 -38.72 12.96 57.65
N GLU A 239 -39.67 12.82 58.58
CA GLU A 239 -40.01 13.87 59.56
C GLU A 239 -38.79 14.28 60.41
#